data_AF-A0A1J3IIX8-F1
#
_entry.id   AF-A0A1J3IIX8-F1
#
_cell.length_a   1.000
_cell.length_b   1.000
_cell.length_c   1.000
_cell.angle_alpha   90.00
_cell.angle_beta   90.00
_cell.angle_gamma   90.00
#
_symmetry.space_group_name_H-M   'P 1'
#
loop_
_entity.id
_entity.type
_entity.pdbx_description
1 polymer ?
#
loop_
_entity_poly.entity_id
_entity_poly.type
_entity_poly.pdbx_seq_one_letter_code
_entity_poly.pdbx_strand_id
1 'polypeptide(L)'
;VLNGLKRWGLVYLFFNWASKQEGFRNDMYTYNAMASILLRARQNASLKALVGDVLSSRCLMSPGALGFFIRCLGNAGLVEEASSVFDRVREMGLCVP
;
A
#
# COMPACT_ATOMS: atom_id res chain seq x y z
N VAL A 1 -6.72 14.48 -1.12
CA VAL A 1 -6.30 14.78 0.27
C VAL A 1 -4.86 14.36 0.55
N LEU A 2 -4.48 13.07 0.42
CA LEU A 2 -3.11 12.61 0.73
C LEU A 2 -2.01 13.32 -0.10
N ASN A 3 -2.25 13.58 -1.39
CA ASN A 3 -1.30 14.29 -2.26
C ASN A 3 -1.14 15.79 -1.95
N GLY A 4 -2.01 16.37 -1.12
CA GLY A 4 -1.93 17.78 -0.71
C GLY A 4 -1.04 18.02 0.52
N LEU A 5 -0.68 16.95 1.25
CA LEU A 5 0.12 17.02 2.46
C LEU A 5 1.61 16.83 2.11
N LYS A 6 2.42 17.89 2.30
CA LYS A 6 3.85 17.89 1.93
C LYS A 6 4.75 17.03 2.84
N ARG A 7 4.29 16.67 4.04
CA ARG A 7 5.05 15.89 5.02
C ARG A 7 4.51 14.47 5.11
N TRP A 8 5.34 13.49 4.75
CA TRP A 8 4.98 12.06 4.79
C TRP A 8 4.46 11.60 6.16
N GLY A 9 5.01 12.14 7.26
CA GLY A 9 4.55 11.78 8.61
C GLY A 9 3.09 12.19 8.89
N LEU A 10 2.65 13.35 8.39
CA LEU A 10 1.25 13.78 8.54
C LEU A 10 0.31 12.96 7.67
N VAL A 11 0.76 12.63 6.44
CA VAL A 11 0.02 11.72 5.54
C VAL A 11 -0.17 10.37 6.22
N TYR A 12 0.89 9.81 6.81
CA TYR A 12 0.87 8.50 7.46
C TYR A 12 -0.03 8.49 8.70
N LEU A 13 0.04 9.53 9.53
CA LEU A 13 -0.85 9.68 10.69
C LEU A 13 -2.32 9.77 10.27
N PHE A 14 -2.62 10.59 9.26
CA PHE A 14 -3.98 10.72 8.74
C PHE A 14 -4.48 9.40 8.15
N PHE A 15 -3.66 8.70 7.38
CA PHE A 15 -4.00 7.40 6.83
C PHE A 15 -4.30 6.38 7.92
N ASN A 16 -3.46 6.27 8.94
CA ASN A 16 -3.69 5.37 10.07
C ASN A 16 -4.94 5.74 10.87
N TRP A 17 -5.22 7.03 11.04
CA TRP A 17 -6.45 7.49 11.66
C TRP A 17 -7.68 7.11 10.83
N ALA A 18 -7.62 7.33 9.51
CA ALA A 18 -8.71 7.01 8.59
C ALA A 18 -9.00 5.50 8.59
N SER A 19 -7.97 4.65 8.54
CA SER A 19 -8.08 3.19 8.60
C SER A 19 -8.77 2.65 9.87
N LYS A 20 -8.85 3.46 10.93
CA LYS A 20 -9.49 3.10 12.21
C LYS A 20 -10.94 3.58 12.32
N GLN A 21 -11.43 4.37 11.36
CA GLN A 21 -12.81 4.83 11.39
C GLN A 21 -13.76 3.69 11.06
N GLU A 22 -14.85 3.59 11.82
CA GLU A 22 -15.85 2.54 11.62
C GLU A 22 -16.47 2.64 10.22
N GLY A 23 -16.53 1.50 9.52
CA GLY A 23 -17.05 1.42 8.16
C GLY A 23 -16.11 1.96 7.06
N PHE A 24 -14.98 2.58 7.40
CA PHE A 24 -14.01 3.03 6.41
C PHE A 24 -13.01 1.92 6.08
N ARG A 25 -12.79 1.71 4.77
CA ARG A 25 -11.74 0.81 4.27
C ARG A 25 -10.99 1.51 3.15
N ASN A 26 -9.67 1.45 3.23
CA ASN A 26 -8.83 1.96 2.15
C ASN A 26 -8.99 1.04 0.92
N ASP A 27 -9.09 1.66 -0.24
CA ASP A 27 -8.96 0.98 -1.51
C ASP A 27 -7.48 0.85 -1.91
N MET A 28 -7.21 0.05 -2.94
CA MET A 28 -5.84 -0.16 -3.42
C MET A 28 -5.20 1.12 -3.97
N TYR A 29 -6.00 2.07 -4.49
CA TYR A 29 -5.50 3.36 -4.95
C TYR A 29 -4.95 4.20 -3.79
N THR A 30 -5.60 4.16 -2.63
CA THR A 30 -5.14 4.84 -1.41
C THR A 30 -3.85 4.20 -0.89
N TYR A 31 -3.75 2.87 -0.90
CA TYR A 31 -2.50 2.16 -0.60
C TYR A 31 -1.37 2.53 -1.56
N ASN A 32 -1.64 2.61 -2.86
CA ASN A 32 -0.65 3.03 -3.86
C ASN A 32 -0.17 4.46 -3.66
N ALA A 33 -1.08 5.39 -3.33
CA ALA A 33 -0.71 6.75 -2.99
C ALA A 33 0.22 6.78 -1.77
N MET A 34 -0.10 6.03 -0.72
CA MET A 34 0.76 5.90 0.47
C MET A 34 2.12 5.28 0.13
N ALA A 35 2.14 4.18 -0.62
CA ALA A 35 3.37 3.51 -1.04
C ALA A 35 4.30 4.47 -1.80
N SER A 36 3.74 5.26 -2.72
CA SER A 36 4.47 6.27 -3.47
C SER A 36 5.07 7.36 -2.57
N ILE A 37 4.33 7.81 -1.55
CA ILE A 37 4.79 8.82 -0.58
C ILE A 37 5.92 8.26 0.29
N LEU A 38 5.75 7.04 0.83
CA LEU A 38 6.74 6.39 1.69
C LEU A 38 8.02 6.05 0.91
N LEU A 39 7.90 5.60 -0.34
CA LEU A 39 9.03 5.37 -1.23
C LEU A 39 9.86 6.66 -1.44
N ARG A 40 9.21 7.78 -1.78
CA ARG A 40 9.90 9.07 -1.94
C ARG A 40 10.57 9.55 -0.64
N ALA A 41 9.96 9.26 0.50
CA ALA A 41 10.50 9.57 1.82
C ALA A 41 11.53 8.56 2.33
N ARG A 42 11.87 7.52 1.55
CA ARG A 42 12.77 6.41 1.90
C ARG A 42 12.40 5.72 3.23
N GLN A 43 11.10 5.65 3.52
CA GLN A 43 10.57 5.02 4.73
C GLN A 43 10.29 3.54 4.49
N ASN A 44 11.36 2.75 4.33
CA ASN A 44 11.25 1.34 3.95
C ASN A 44 10.53 0.49 5.01
N ALA A 45 10.74 0.78 6.31
CA ALA A 45 10.06 0.08 7.39
C ALA A 45 8.52 0.30 7.34
N SER A 46 8.09 1.54 7.13
CA SER A 46 6.66 1.86 6.98
C SER A 46 6.07 1.28 5.69
N LEU A 47 6.84 1.26 4.60
CA LEU A 47 6.43 0.64 3.35
C LEU A 47 6.25 -0.88 3.50
N LYS A 48 7.14 -1.53 4.25
CA LYS A 48 7.01 -2.94 4.61
C LYS A 48 5.82 -3.22 5.53
N ALA A 49 5.51 -2.32 6.47
CA ALA A 49 4.29 -2.43 7.28
C ALA A 49 3.02 -2.35 6.40
N LEU A 50 3.04 -1.46 5.40
CA LEU A 50 1.91 -1.27 4.47
C LEU A 50 1.55 -2.54 3.70
N VAL A 51 2.53 -3.41 3.41
CA VAL A 51 2.30 -4.73 2.81
C VAL A 51 1.37 -5.59 3.68
N GLY A 52 1.61 -5.61 4.99
CA GLY A 52 0.74 -6.32 5.93
C GLY A 52 -0.68 -5.75 5.96
N ASP A 53 -0.80 -4.43 5.87
CA ASP A 53 -2.09 -3.74 5.85
C ASP A 53 -2.89 -4.07 4.58
N VAL A 54 -2.26 -4.08 3.40
CA VAL A 54 -2.93 -4.46 2.14
C VAL A 54 -3.48 -5.89 2.26
N LEU A 55 -2.66 -6.84 2.71
CA LEU A 55 -3.06 -8.25 2.78
C LEU A 55 -4.14 -8.50 3.85
N SER A 56 -4.06 -7.81 4.99
CA SER A 56 -5.05 -7.94 6.07
C SER A 56 -6.39 -7.27 5.73
N SER A 57 -6.37 -6.15 4.99
CA SER A 57 -7.58 -5.48 4.54
C SER A 57 -8.40 -6.29 3.52
N ARG A 58 -7.79 -7.32 2.91
CA ARG A 58 -8.35 -8.12 1.80
C ARG A 58 -8.98 -7.24 0.72
N CYS A 59 -8.33 -6.12 0.42
CA CYS A 59 -8.79 -5.17 -0.58
C CYS A 59 -8.74 -5.80 -1.98
N LEU A 60 -9.85 -5.69 -2.73
CA LEU A 60 -9.87 -6.06 -4.15
C LEU A 60 -9.07 -5.04 -4.94
N MET A 61 -8.30 -5.52 -5.92
CA MET A 61 -7.42 -4.68 -6.71
C MET A 61 -7.40 -5.08 -8.17
N SER A 62 -7.22 -4.09 -9.04
CA SER A 62 -6.96 -4.35 -10.45
C SER A 62 -5.50 -4.76 -10.68
N PRO A 63 -5.19 -5.46 -11.78
CA PRO A 63 -3.81 -5.79 -12.15
C PRO A 63 -2.90 -4.57 -12.21
N GLY A 64 -3.42 -3.44 -12.70
CA GLY A 64 -2.68 -2.17 -12.75
C GLY A 64 -2.37 -1.61 -11.36
N ALA A 65 -3.31 -1.71 -10.42
CA ALA A 65 -3.10 -1.26 -9.05
C ALA A 65 -2.07 -2.14 -8.32
N LEU A 66 -2.16 -3.47 -8.47
CA LEU A 66 -1.17 -4.41 -7.93
C LEU A 66 0.22 -4.17 -8.53
N GLY A 67 0.31 -4.04 -9.85
CA GLY A 67 1.58 -3.82 -10.55
C GLY A 67 2.28 -2.53 -10.11
N PHE A 68 1.51 -1.46 -9.86
CA PHE A 68 2.06 -0.22 -9.30
C PHE A 68 2.68 -0.45 -7.91
N PHE A 69 1.97 -1.16 -7.03
CA PHE A 69 2.43 -1.44 -5.67
C PHE A 69 3.72 -2.27 -5.65
N ILE A 70 3.76 -3.35 -6.45
CA ILE A 70 4.95 -4.20 -6.63
C ILE A 70 6.13 -3.37 -7.13
N ARG A 71 5.93 -2.48 -8.11
CA ARG A 71 6.97 -1.58 -8.59
C ARG A 71 7.49 -0.65 -7.50
N CYS A 72 6.61 -0.13 -6.64
CA CYS A 72 7.03 0.67 -5.49
C CYS A 72 7.93 -0.10 -4.52
N LEU A 73 7.60 -1.37 -4.23
CA LEU A 73 8.40 -2.23 -3.38
C LEU A 73 9.77 -2.54 -4.01
N GLY A 74 9.79 -2.90 -5.30
CA GLY A 74 11.02 -3.13 -6.04
C GLY A 74 11.95 -1.90 -6.05
N ASN A 75 11.40 -0.70 -6.28
CA ASN A 75 12.16 0.55 -6.23
C ASN A 75 12.72 0.87 -4.83
N ALA A 76 12.11 0.35 -3.76
CA ALA A 76 12.62 0.48 -2.39
C ALA A 76 13.68 -0.58 -2.03
N GLY A 77 13.96 -1.53 -2.93
CA GLY A 77 14.82 -2.69 -2.67
C GLY A 77 14.14 -3.81 -1.88
N LEU A 78 12.81 -3.74 -1.71
CA LEU A 78 12.00 -4.71 -0.97
C LEU A 78 11.51 -5.83 -1.90
N VAL A 79 12.46 -6.54 -2.50
CA VAL A 79 12.18 -7.54 -3.56
C VAL A 79 11.44 -8.76 -2.99
N GLU A 80 11.83 -9.22 -1.80
CA GLU A 80 11.16 -10.34 -1.13
C GLU A 80 9.71 -10.01 -0.78
N GLU A 81 9.46 -8.78 -0.31
CA GLU A 81 8.10 -8.31 -0.04
C GLU A 81 7.29 -8.16 -1.32
N ALA A 82 7.91 -7.72 -2.41
CA ALA A 82 7.25 -7.59 -3.72
C ALA A 82 6.77 -8.96 -4.23
N SER A 83 7.64 -9.97 -4.17
CA SER A 83 7.31 -11.36 -4.53
C SER A 83 6.23 -11.93 -3.60
N SER A 84 6.40 -11.77 -2.29
CA SER A 84 5.45 -12.26 -1.29
C SER A 84 4.04 -11.67 -1.48
N VAL A 85 3.93 -10.36 -1.76
CA VAL A 85 2.64 -9.73 -2.06
C VAL A 85 1.99 -10.33 -3.29
N PHE A 86 2.77 -10.50 -4.37
CA PHE A 86 2.26 -11.06 -5.61
C PHE A 86 1.67 -12.46 -5.40
N ASP A 87 2.42 -13.34 -4.75
CA ASP A 87 1.98 -14.71 -4.48
C ASP A 87 0.75 -14.73 -3.56
N ARG A 88 0.76 -13.96 -2.48
CA ARG A 88 -0.36 -13.93 -1.52
C ARG A 88 -1.64 -13.33 -2.11
N VAL A 89 -1.54 -12.28 -2.93
CA VAL A 89 -2.69 -11.69 -3.62
C VAL A 89 -3.29 -12.69 -4.61
N ARG A 90 -2.44 -13.45 -5.32
CA ARG A 90 -2.86 -14.53 -6.22
C ARG A 90 -3.58 -15.64 -5.46
N GLU A 91 -3.00 -16.14 -4.38
CA GLU A 91 -3.58 -17.20 -3.54
C GLU A 91 -4.93 -16.81 -2.94
N MET A 92 -5.08 -15.55 -2.54
CA MET A 92 -6.32 -15.04 -1.96
C MET A 92 -7.37 -14.64 -3.00
N GLY A 93 -7.05 -14.66 -4.30
CA GLY A 93 -7.97 -14.27 -5.37
C GLY A 93 -8.39 -12.80 -5.31
N LEU A 94 -7.52 -11.90 -4.81
CA LEU A 94 -7.85 -10.48 -4.60
C LEU A 94 -7.64 -9.60 -5.85
N CYS A 95 -6.93 -10.12 -6.86
CA CYS A 95 -6.72 -9.43 -8.11
C CYS A 95 -7.84 -9.77 -9.10
N VAL A 96 -8.64 -8.78 -9.48
CA VAL A 96 -9.80 -8.95 -10.37
C VAL A 96 -9.72 -7.97 -11.55
N PRO A 97 -10.07 -8.41 -12.78
CA PRO A 97 -10.13 -7.55 -13.95
C PRO A 97 -11.14 -6.41 -13.82
#